data_AF-A0A9W6M522-F1
#
_entry.id   AF-A0A9W6M522-F1
#
_cell.length_a   1.000
_cell.length_b   1.000
_cell.length_c   1.000
_cell.angle_alpha   90.00
_cell.angle_beta   90.00
_cell.angle_gamma   90.00
#
_symmetry.space_group_name_H-M   'P 1'
#
loop_
_entity.id
_entity.type
_entity.pdbx_description
1 polymer ?
#
loop_
_entity_poly.entity_id
_entity_poly.type
_entity_poly.pdbx_seq_one_letter_code
_entity_poly.pdbx_strand_id
1 'polypeptide(L)'
;MPDQHSDDRPASSAAVEPPTPPESTAPAPDASSDPAPGPTNIPDQAPEGPTPPRHRPRRDWRQGGHAVRRWDLTVLSVALVGLGLGVVAGGAVNRIAAPWAPFASSVVLWVGMLAAIVFALARSRPARLLRFKPTDLLWGVAFGLGLRLLQGWIAGGGSFPSAGALGGGLPSSWWLTDALPAVVIAPLIEEFFFRGILLVVVYQLFRRSLGGLSAGLTALLVSTGGFVLLHAASGSLTLRDAIVLFAVGATCSLVVLLTGRIWGAVLTHAVYNAAYVVLIVAGTALA
;
A
#
# COMPACT_ATOMS: atom_id res chain seq x y z
N MET A 1 40.62 37.26 -34.79
CA MET A 1 41.26 37.61 -33.52
C MET A 1 41.31 36.36 -32.64
N PRO A 2 42.40 36.17 -31.89
CA PRO A 2 42.97 34.86 -31.56
C PRO A 2 42.43 34.23 -30.26
N ASP A 3 42.55 32.90 -30.23
CA ASP A 3 42.97 31.98 -29.16
C ASP A 3 43.00 32.48 -27.71
N GLN A 4 42.35 31.72 -26.81
CA GLN A 4 42.82 31.46 -25.45
C GLN A 4 42.37 30.07 -24.94
N HIS A 5 43.25 29.10 -25.19
CA HIS A 5 43.87 28.19 -24.19
C HIS A 5 43.91 28.81 -22.76
N SER A 6 43.79 28.13 -21.61
CA SER A 6 43.99 26.74 -21.21
C SER A 6 43.44 26.52 -19.76
N ASP A 7 43.58 25.27 -19.27
CA ASP A 7 43.98 24.90 -17.90
C ASP A 7 42.98 25.01 -16.73
N ASP A 8 42.96 24.14 -15.72
CA ASP A 8 43.60 22.84 -15.48
C ASP A 8 42.92 22.19 -14.24
N ARG A 9 42.87 20.86 -14.22
CA ARG A 9 42.81 19.93 -13.07
C ARG A 9 41.55 19.72 -12.18
N PRO A 10 41.20 18.44 -11.91
CA PRO A 10 40.34 18.02 -10.82
C PRO A 10 41.14 17.84 -9.52
N ALA A 11 40.62 18.35 -8.40
CA ALA A 11 41.16 18.10 -7.08
C ALA A 11 40.84 16.66 -6.64
N SER A 12 41.89 15.84 -6.63
CA SER A 12 41.97 14.53 -5.96
C SER A 12 41.79 14.73 -4.45
N SER A 13 40.64 14.31 -3.91
CA SER A 13 40.43 14.26 -2.46
C SER A 13 41.04 12.97 -1.91
N ALA A 14 42.03 13.16 -1.03
CA ALA A 14 42.82 12.14 -0.39
C ALA A 14 41.96 11.13 0.39
N ALA A 15 42.23 9.85 0.13
CA ALA A 15 41.78 8.75 0.96
C ALA A 15 42.46 8.86 2.34
N VAL A 16 41.66 9.06 3.38
CA VAL A 16 42.09 8.97 4.77
C VAL A 16 42.17 7.50 5.13
N GLU A 17 43.40 7.02 5.32
CA GLU A 17 43.72 5.69 5.80
C GLU A 17 43.43 5.58 7.31
N PRO A 18 42.64 4.59 7.78
CA PRO A 18 42.37 4.43 9.20
C PRO A 18 43.56 3.80 9.95
N PRO A 19 43.79 4.17 11.22
CA PRO A 19 44.92 3.69 12.02
C PRO A 19 44.79 2.21 12.39
N THR A 20 45.91 1.51 12.29
CA THR A 20 46.15 0.13 12.72
C THR A 20 45.97 -0.02 14.23
N PRO A 21 45.21 -1.02 14.72
CA PRO A 21 45.13 -1.30 16.15
C PRO A 21 46.43 -1.93 16.69
N PRO A 22 46.78 -1.67 17.97
CA PRO A 22 47.99 -2.21 18.58
C PRO A 22 47.91 -3.72 18.81
N GLU A 23 49.06 -4.34 18.56
CA GLU A 23 49.40 -5.74 18.74
C GLU A 23 49.24 -6.17 20.21
N SER A 24 48.31 -7.09 20.48
CA SER A 24 48.09 -7.68 21.80
C SER A 24 49.07 -8.83 22.00
N THR A 25 50.12 -8.57 22.79
CA THR A 25 51.07 -9.57 23.28
C THR A 25 50.41 -10.42 24.37
N ALA A 26 50.12 -11.68 24.04
CA ALA A 26 49.75 -12.70 25.01
C ALA A 26 51.02 -13.36 25.58
N PRO A 27 51.15 -13.55 26.91
CA PRO A 27 52.14 -14.45 27.49
C PRO A 27 51.65 -15.91 27.48
N ALA A 28 52.62 -16.81 27.23
CA ALA A 28 52.53 -18.26 27.22
C ALA A 28 52.40 -18.85 28.66
N PRO A 29 52.18 -20.18 28.80
CA PRO A 29 51.56 -20.79 29.97
C PRO A 29 52.56 -21.21 31.05
N ASP A 30 52.16 -21.07 32.31
CA ASP A 30 52.84 -21.71 33.43
C ASP A 30 52.28 -23.12 33.66
N ALA A 31 53.19 -24.08 33.60
CA ALA A 31 53.02 -25.46 34.01
C ALA A 31 53.28 -25.58 35.53
N SER A 32 52.32 -26.12 36.27
CA SER A 32 52.62 -26.78 37.53
C SER A 32 51.82 -28.08 37.65
N SER A 33 52.59 -29.15 37.75
CA SER A 33 52.23 -30.53 38.02
C SER A 33 52.13 -30.78 39.52
N ASP A 34 51.08 -31.46 39.98
CA ASP A 34 51.20 -32.61 40.91
C ASP A 34 49.88 -33.39 41.12
N PRO A 35 49.93 -34.66 41.60
CA PRO A 35 48.91 -35.68 41.28
C PRO A 35 48.07 -36.24 42.47
N ALA A 36 46.82 -36.62 42.14
CA ALA A 36 45.96 -37.73 42.67
C ALA A 36 45.52 -37.79 44.16
N PRO A 37 44.49 -38.58 44.57
CA PRO A 37 43.29 -39.09 43.87
C PRO A 37 41.96 -38.87 44.67
N GLY A 38 40.82 -38.84 43.98
CA GLY A 38 39.51 -39.00 44.61
C GLY A 38 38.40 -39.23 43.57
N PRO A 39 37.77 -40.43 43.51
CA PRO A 39 36.70 -40.69 42.55
C PRO A 39 35.38 -40.17 43.11
N THR A 40 35.14 -38.88 42.95
CA THR A 40 33.80 -38.31 43.12
C THR A 40 33.19 -38.21 41.72
N ASN A 41 32.39 -39.21 41.36
CA ASN A 41 31.51 -39.17 40.19
C ASN A 41 30.52 -38.02 40.34
N ILE A 42 30.93 -36.82 39.95
CA ILE A 42 30.03 -35.71 39.63
C ILE A 42 29.76 -35.85 38.13
N PRO A 43 28.52 -36.14 37.71
CA PRO A 43 28.22 -36.17 36.28
C PRO A 43 28.55 -34.81 35.68
N ASP A 44 29.39 -34.84 34.65
CA ASP A 44 29.73 -33.76 33.73
C ASP A 44 28.46 -32.95 33.39
N GLN A 45 28.22 -31.86 34.13
CA GLN A 45 27.33 -30.83 33.67
C GLN A 45 28.12 -30.02 32.64
N ALA A 46 28.05 -30.51 31.40
CA ALA A 46 28.52 -29.76 30.25
C ALA A 46 27.98 -28.32 30.36
N PRO A 47 28.83 -27.29 30.23
CA PRO A 47 28.39 -25.91 30.35
C PRO A 47 27.28 -25.70 29.32
N GLU A 48 26.06 -25.43 29.81
CA GLU A 48 24.92 -25.05 28.98
C GLU A 48 25.32 -23.77 28.24
N GLY A 49 25.89 -23.93 27.05
CA GLY A 49 26.19 -22.83 26.15
C GLY A 49 24.91 -22.03 25.94
N PRO A 50 24.98 -20.69 25.91
CA PRO A 50 23.80 -19.84 25.76
C PRO A 50 23.03 -20.26 24.52
N THR A 51 21.89 -20.92 24.72
CA THR A 51 21.02 -21.34 23.62
C THR A 51 20.79 -20.13 22.71
N PRO A 52 21.14 -20.22 21.42
CA PRO A 52 21.02 -19.07 20.53
C PRO A 52 19.57 -18.59 20.54
N PRO A 53 19.34 -17.27 20.64
CA PRO A 53 18.01 -16.72 20.77
C PRO A 53 17.19 -17.18 19.57
N ARG A 54 16.17 -18.02 19.82
CA ARG A 54 15.22 -18.49 18.81
C ARG A 54 14.55 -17.26 18.17
N HIS A 55 15.04 -16.84 17.00
CA HIS A 55 14.47 -15.75 16.24
C HIS A 55 13.01 -16.09 15.91
N ARG A 56 12.07 -15.52 16.66
CA ARG A 56 10.65 -15.68 16.40
C ARG A 56 10.38 -15.18 14.97
N PRO A 57 9.78 -16.00 14.10
CA PRO A 57 9.50 -15.60 12.72
C PRO A 57 8.58 -14.38 12.74
N ARG A 58 9.00 -13.28 12.07
CA ARG A 58 8.20 -12.07 11.92
C ARG A 58 6.98 -12.42 11.06
N ARG A 59 5.79 -12.45 11.68
CA ARG A 59 4.54 -12.91 11.05
C ARG A 59 3.77 -11.80 10.33
N ASP A 60 4.22 -10.55 10.42
CA ASP A 60 3.49 -9.37 9.96
C ASP A 60 4.39 -8.50 9.08
N TRP A 61 3.90 -8.07 7.92
CA TRP A 61 4.66 -7.23 6.99
C TRP A 61 5.11 -5.91 7.64
N ARG A 62 4.36 -5.38 8.61
CA ARG A 62 4.70 -4.16 9.37
C ARG A 62 5.97 -4.33 10.19
N GLN A 63 6.28 -5.54 10.65
CA GLN A 63 7.52 -5.85 11.34
C GLN A 63 8.71 -6.02 10.39
N GLY A 64 8.44 -6.12 9.08
CA GLY A 64 9.43 -6.29 8.02
C GLY A 64 9.81 -7.74 7.83
N GLY A 65 10.75 -8.01 6.93
CA GLY A 65 11.20 -9.35 6.60
C GLY A 65 11.72 -9.45 5.18
N HIS A 66 12.29 -10.60 4.80
CA HIS A 66 12.87 -10.79 3.47
C HIS A 66 11.87 -10.55 2.34
N ALA A 67 10.60 -10.96 2.51
CA ALA A 67 9.55 -10.72 1.53
C ALA A 67 9.35 -9.22 1.26
N VAL A 68 9.32 -8.39 2.31
CA VAL A 68 9.05 -6.95 2.18
C VAL A 68 10.32 -6.15 1.83
N ARG A 69 11.52 -6.71 2.02
CA ARG A 69 12.77 -6.08 1.54
C ARG A 69 12.83 -5.96 0.02
N ARG A 70 12.11 -6.81 -0.71
CA ARG A 70 12.00 -6.75 -2.17
C ARG A 70 11.00 -5.68 -2.65
N TRP A 71 10.23 -5.09 -1.74
CA TRP A 71 9.30 -4.01 -2.02
C TRP A 71 10.03 -2.68 -1.83
N ASP A 72 10.89 -2.41 -2.81
CA ASP A 72 11.84 -1.30 -2.85
C ASP A 72 11.38 -0.21 -3.83
N LEU A 73 12.29 0.71 -4.16
CA LEU A 73 12.03 1.77 -5.13
C LEU A 73 11.64 1.24 -6.51
N THR A 74 12.07 0.04 -6.92
CA THR A 74 11.63 -0.53 -8.20
C THR A 74 10.14 -0.81 -8.21
N VAL A 75 9.59 -1.38 -7.13
CA VAL A 75 8.14 -1.62 -7.02
C VAL A 75 7.39 -0.28 -7.01
N LEU A 76 7.89 0.72 -6.30
CA LEU A 76 7.30 2.06 -6.30
C LEU A 76 7.30 2.68 -7.71
N SER A 77 8.42 2.64 -8.41
CA SER A 77 8.54 3.18 -9.76
C SER A 77 7.62 2.47 -10.74
N VAL A 78 7.53 1.14 -10.71
CA VAL A 78 6.60 0.39 -11.58
C VAL A 78 5.14 0.74 -11.26
N ALA A 79 4.80 0.89 -9.97
CA ALA A 79 3.45 1.31 -9.59
C ALA A 79 3.10 2.72 -10.11
N LEU A 80 4.00 3.69 -9.94
CA LEU A 80 3.79 5.07 -10.40
C LEU A 80 3.76 5.16 -11.92
N VAL A 81 4.64 4.45 -12.64
CA VAL A 81 4.65 4.40 -14.11
C VAL A 81 3.38 3.71 -14.63
N GLY A 82 2.98 2.57 -14.06
CA GLY A 82 1.77 1.86 -14.45
C GLY A 82 0.52 2.71 -14.26
N LEU A 83 0.41 3.42 -13.13
CA LEU A 83 -0.67 4.37 -12.88
C LEU A 83 -0.64 5.54 -13.87
N GLY A 84 0.52 6.17 -14.06
CA GLY A 84 0.67 7.31 -14.97
C GLY A 84 0.29 6.95 -16.41
N LEU A 85 0.74 5.79 -16.91
CA LEU A 85 0.36 5.28 -18.22
C LEU A 85 -1.14 4.98 -18.29
N GLY A 86 -1.71 4.36 -17.27
CA GLY A 86 -3.15 4.09 -17.19
C GLY A 86 -3.99 5.37 -17.23
N VAL A 87 -3.58 6.42 -16.51
CA VAL A 87 -4.25 7.73 -16.51
C VAL A 87 -4.16 8.41 -17.87
N VAL A 88 -2.96 8.47 -18.47
CA VAL A 88 -2.77 9.13 -19.77
C VAL A 88 -3.51 8.39 -20.88
N ALA A 89 -3.36 7.06 -20.95
CA ALA A 89 -4.01 6.25 -21.99
C ALA A 89 -5.53 6.20 -21.78
N GLY A 90 -6.01 6.05 -20.54
CA GLY A 90 -7.44 6.13 -20.23
C GLY A 90 -8.02 7.48 -20.61
N GLY A 91 -7.36 8.57 -20.23
CA GLY A 91 -7.74 9.93 -20.62
C GLY A 91 -7.79 10.15 -22.14
N ALA A 92 -6.85 9.54 -22.89
CA ALA A 92 -6.87 9.58 -24.34
C ALA A 92 -8.08 8.80 -24.92
N VAL A 93 -8.37 7.61 -24.40
CA VAL A 93 -9.55 6.82 -24.79
C VAL A 93 -10.84 7.57 -24.47
N ASN A 94 -10.93 8.24 -23.32
CA ASN A 94 -12.11 9.00 -22.91
C ASN A 94 -12.44 10.19 -23.83
N ARG A 95 -11.50 10.64 -24.67
CA ARG A 95 -11.73 11.72 -25.65
C ARG A 95 -12.34 11.22 -26.96
N ILE A 96 -12.41 9.90 -27.16
CA ILE A 96 -13.07 9.32 -28.33
C ILE A 96 -14.57 9.59 -28.22
N ALA A 97 -15.17 10.19 -29.24
CA ALA A 97 -16.60 10.50 -29.30
C ALA A 97 -17.43 9.23 -29.60
N ALA A 98 -17.35 8.24 -28.71
CA ALA A 98 -18.07 6.98 -28.81
C ALA A 98 -18.73 6.61 -27.47
N PRO A 99 -19.95 6.03 -27.47
CA PRO A 99 -20.66 5.68 -26.23
C PRO A 99 -19.90 4.71 -25.30
N TRP A 100 -19.02 3.87 -25.86
CA TRP A 100 -18.22 2.90 -25.10
C TRP A 100 -16.94 3.49 -24.50
N ALA A 101 -16.53 4.70 -24.92
CA ALA A 101 -15.25 5.29 -24.56
C ALA A 101 -15.05 5.49 -23.04
N PRO A 102 -16.05 5.92 -22.25
CA PRO A 102 -15.89 6.06 -20.80
C PRO A 102 -15.58 4.72 -20.12
N PHE A 103 -16.31 3.67 -20.47
CA PHE A 103 -16.07 2.33 -19.93
C PHE A 103 -14.70 1.80 -20.33
N ALA A 104 -14.32 1.93 -21.61
CA ALA A 104 -12.99 1.52 -22.08
C ALA A 104 -11.85 2.31 -21.42
N SER A 105 -12.05 3.60 -21.15
CA SER A 105 -11.10 4.43 -20.39
C SER A 105 -10.86 3.85 -18.98
N SER A 106 -11.93 3.50 -18.26
CA SER A 106 -11.81 2.86 -16.94
C SER A 106 -11.06 1.53 -17.01
N VAL A 107 -11.34 0.70 -18.02
CA VAL A 107 -10.63 -0.56 -18.25
C VAL A 107 -9.13 -0.34 -18.49
N VAL A 108 -8.76 0.64 -19.33
CA VAL A 108 -7.36 0.96 -19.60
C VAL A 108 -6.63 1.43 -18.34
N LEU A 109 -7.26 2.28 -17.53
CA LEU A 109 -6.73 2.69 -16.24
C LEU A 109 -6.50 1.49 -15.32
N TRP A 110 -7.50 0.62 -15.19
CA TRP A 110 -7.41 -0.59 -14.37
C TRP A 110 -6.32 -1.54 -14.84
N VAL A 111 -6.11 -1.69 -16.15
CA VAL A 111 -5.02 -2.52 -16.70
C VAL A 111 -3.65 -1.98 -16.25
N GLY A 112 -3.45 -0.66 -16.29
CA GLY A 112 -2.21 -0.03 -15.80
C GLY A 112 -1.95 -0.33 -14.31
N MET A 113 -2.99 -0.21 -13.48
CA MET A 113 -2.90 -0.52 -12.05
C MET A 113 -2.72 -2.02 -11.78
N LEU A 114 -3.45 -2.87 -12.51
CA LEU A 114 -3.39 -4.32 -12.38
C LEU A 114 -2.03 -4.88 -12.77
N ALA A 115 -1.40 -4.33 -13.81
CA ALA A 115 -0.04 -4.69 -14.20
C ALA A 115 0.95 -4.45 -13.06
N ALA A 116 0.86 -3.30 -12.37
CA ALA A 116 1.68 -3.02 -11.19
C ALA A 116 1.36 -3.97 -10.03
N ILE A 117 0.09 -4.33 -9.84
CA ILE A 117 -0.33 -5.30 -8.82
C ILE A 117 0.28 -6.68 -9.06
N VAL A 118 0.14 -7.19 -10.28
CA VAL A 118 0.70 -8.49 -10.67
C VAL A 118 2.22 -8.47 -10.52
N PHE A 119 2.89 -7.41 -10.97
CA PHE A 119 4.35 -7.26 -10.83
C PHE A 119 4.80 -7.31 -9.36
N ALA A 120 4.17 -6.51 -8.48
CA ALA A 120 4.52 -6.46 -7.07
C ALA A 120 4.34 -7.81 -6.37
N LEU A 121 3.19 -8.47 -6.60
CA LEU A 121 2.86 -9.76 -5.98
C LEU A 121 3.66 -10.93 -6.56
N ALA A 122 4.10 -10.86 -7.82
CA ALA A 122 5.00 -11.82 -8.43
C ALA A 122 6.42 -11.73 -7.82
N ARG A 123 6.87 -10.52 -7.45
CA ARG A 123 8.19 -10.31 -6.82
C ARG A 123 8.26 -10.84 -5.39
N SER A 124 7.21 -10.60 -4.60
CA SER A 124 7.01 -11.22 -3.28
C SER A 124 5.62 -10.93 -2.71
N ARG A 125 5.18 -11.79 -1.77
CA ARG A 125 3.90 -11.65 -1.06
C ARG A 125 4.14 -11.22 0.38
N PRO A 126 3.77 -9.99 0.79
CA PRO A 126 3.91 -9.55 2.17
C PRO A 126 3.13 -10.46 3.13
N ALA A 127 3.75 -10.81 4.27
CA ALA A 127 3.16 -11.73 5.23
C ALA A 127 1.81 -11.21 5.75
N ARG A 128 0.78 -12.06 5.73
CA ARG A 128 -0.60 -11.81 6.19
C ARG A 128 -1.41 -10.73 5.46
N LEU A 129 -0.83 -9.98 4.52
CA LEU A 129 -1.55 -8.91 3.81
C LEU A 129 -2.83 -9.41 3.13
N LEU A 130 -2.74 -10.56 2.46
CA LEU A 130 -3.85 -11.17 1.72
C LEU A 130 -4.74 -12.09 2.58
N ARG A 131 -4.49 -12.18 3.90
CA ARG A 131 -5.24 -13.08 4.76
C ARG A 131 -6.60 -12.48 5.11
N PHE A 132 -7.67 -13.16 4.74
CA PHE A 132 -9.04 -12.83 5.13
C PHE A 132 -9.35 -13.33 6.55
N LYS A 133 -10.11 -12.57 7.33
CA LYS A 133 -10.82 -13.08 8.51
C LYS A 133 -12.23 -12.49 8.60
N PRO A 134 -13.17 -13.13 9.33
CA PRO A 134 -14.52 -12.60 9.53
C PRO A 134 -14.57 -11.17 10.11
N THR A 135 -13.57 -10.77 10.90
CA THR A 135 -13.50 -9.39 11.41
C THR A 135 -13.33 -8.35 10.31
N ASP A 136 -12.81 -8.71 9.15
CA ASP A 136 -12.71 -7.81 7.99
C ASP A 136 -14.10 -7.46 7.44
N LEU A 137 -15.06 -8.40 7.53
CA LEU A 137 -16.45 -8.14 7.17
C LEU A 137 -17.11 -7.14 8.12
N LEU A 138 -16.90 -7.30 9.43
CA LEU A 138 -17.42 -6.35 10.42
C LEU A 138 -16.88 -4.93 10.19
N TRP A 139 -15.56 -4.81 9.97
CA TRP A 139 -14.94 -3.52 9.65
C TRP A 139 -15.47 -2.94 8.33
N GLY A 140 -15.55 -3.76 7.29
CA GLY A 140 -16.01 -3.35 5.98
C GLY A 140 -17.44 -2.81 6.00
N VAL A 141 -18.35 -3.54 6.64
CA VAL A 141 -19.75 -3.11 6.76
C VAL A 141 -19.88 -1.85 7.61
N ALA A 142 -19.27 -1.83 8.80
CA ALA A 142 -19.40 -0.70 9.71
C ALA A 142 -18.83 0.60 9.14
N PHE A 143 -17.60 0.56 8.61
CA PHE A 143 -16.97 1.75 8.05
C PHE A 143 -17.58 2.15 6.70
N GLY A 144 -17.93 1.19 5.83
CA GLY A 144 -18.52 1.48 4.53
C GLY A 144 -19.86 2.20 4.64
N LEU A 145 -20.75 1.71 5.50
CA LEU A 145 -22.03 2.36 5.78
C LEU A 145 -21.85 3.69 6.52
N GLY A 146 -20.96 3.74 7.52
CA GLY A 146 -20.66 4.99 8.25
C GLY A 146 -20.15 6.10 7.33
N LEU A 147 -19.26 5.80 6.40
CA LEU A 147 -18.76 6.75 5.40
C LEU A 147 -19.86 7.20 4.44
N ARG A 148 -20.78 6.31 4.06
CA ARG A 148 -21.93 6.67 3.21
C ARG A 148 -22.88 7.64 3.93
N LEU A 149 -23.15 7.41 5.21
CA LEU A 149 -23.94 8.32 6.04
C LEU A 149 -23.24 9.68 6.19
N LEU A 150 -21.93 9.68 6.43
CA LEU A 150 -21.13 10.90 6.50
C LEU A 150 -21.22 11.70 5.19
N GLN A 151 -21.10 11.04 4.03
CA GLN A 151 -21.28 11.70 2.74
C GLN A 151 -22.67 12.34 2.60
N GLY A 152 -23.73 11.60 2.95
CA GLY A 152 -25.10 12.13 2.90
C GLY A 152 -25.31 13.34 3.81
N TRP A 153 -24.69 13.32 4.99
CA TRP A 153 -24.70 14.44 5.93
C TRP A 153 -23.95 15.67 5.37
N ILE A 154 -22.75 15.49 4.82
CA ILE A 154 -21.96 16.57 4.19
C ILE A 154 -22.70 17.15 2.97
N ALA A 155 -23.43 16.31 2.23
CA ALA A 155 -24.22 16.74 1.08
C ALA A 155 -25.44 17.60 1.49
N GLY A 156 -25.84 17.58 2.77
CA GLY A 156 -26.90 18.42 3.33
C GLY A 156 -28.29 17.78 3.44
N GLY A 157 -28.42 16.47 3.16
CA GLY A 157 -29.71 15.77 3.12
C GLY A 157 -30.59 16.21 1.93
N GLY A 158 -31.30 15.26 1.31
CA GLY A 158 -32.08 15.55 0.10
C GLY A 158 -32.79 14.33 -0.48
N SER A 159 -33.30 14.45 -1.70
CA SER A 159 -33.84 13.34 -2.46
C SER A 159 -32.78 12.26 -2.70
N PHE A 160 -33.21 11.01 -2.83
CA PHE A 160 -32.32 9.93 -3.22
C PHE A 160 -31.66 10.25 -4.57
N PRO A 161 -30.36 9.95 -4.75
CA PRO A 161 -29.76 10.03 -6.06
C PRO A 161 -30.54 9.13 -7.02
N SER A 162 -30.74 9.56 -8.26
CA SER A 162 -31.41 8.77 -9.29
C SER A 162 -30.59 8.81 -10.58
N ALA A 163 -30.68 7.74 -11.38
CA ALA A 163 -30.10 7.70 -12.70
C ALA A 163 -30.99 8.50 -13.65
N GLY A 164 -30.87 9.83 -13.61
CA GLY A 164 -31.81 10.77 -14.24
C GLY A 164 -31.84 10.83 -15.78
N ALA A 165 -31.66 9.74 -16.53
CA ALA A 165 -31.44 9.86 -17.98
C ALA A 165 -32.33 9.01 -18.92
N LEU A 166 -33.15 8.05 -18.48
CA LEU A 166 -33.87 7.16 -19.43
C LEU A 166 -35.28 6.77 -18.96
N GLY A 167 -36.20 7.72 -18.87
CA GLY A 167 -37.64 7.44 -18.70
C GLY A 167 -38.00 6.62 -17.45
N GLY A 168 -37.25 6.78 -16.35
CA GLY A 168 -37.47 6.07 -15.08
C GLY A 168 -36.89 4.65 -15.01
N GLY A 169 -36.20 4.18 -16.06
CA GLY A 169 -35.61 2.83 -16.11
C GLY A 169 -34.07 2.83 -16.17
N LEU A 170 -33.45 1.78 -15.62
CA LEU A 170 -32.04 1.48 -15.83
C LEU A 170 -31.87 0.59 -17.07
N PRO A 171 -30.90 0.85 -17.96
CA PRO A 171 -30.56 -0.05 -19.05
C PRO A 171 -30.25 -1.46 -18.55
N SER A 172 -30.59 -2.50 -19.33
CA SER A 172 -30.26 -3.89 -18.98
C SER A 172 -28.75 -4.12 -18.81
N SER A 173 -27.92 -3.36 -19.52
CA SER A 173 -26.45 -3.41 -19.42
C SER A 173 -25.88 -2.70 -18.19
N TRP A 174 -26.66 -1.85 -17.49
CA TRP A 174 -26.17 -1.01 -16.38
C TRP A 174 -25.54 -1.83 -15.26
N TRP A 175 -26.09 -3.02 -14.99
CA TRP A 175 -25.51 -3.94 -13.99
C TRP A 175 -24.07 -4.33 -14.32
N LEU A 176 -23.75 -4.47 -15.62
CA LEU A 176 -22.43 -4.86 -16.11
C LEU A 176 -21.49 -3.67 -16.32
N THR A 177 -22.01 -2.55 -16.82
CA THR A 177 -21.19 -1.38 -17.20
C THR A 177 -20.95 -0.41 -16.05
N ASP A 178 -21.78 -0.44 -15.00
CA ASP A 178 -21.76 0.56 -13.92
C ASP A 178 -21.70 -0.12 -12.54
N ALA A 179 -22.71 -0.93 -12.20
CA ALA A 179 -22.85 -1.46 -10.84
C ALA A 179 -21.73 -2.45 -10.47
N LEU A 180 -21.48 -3.46 -11.30
CA LEU A 180 -20.41 -4.44 -11.05
C LEU A 180 -19.02 -3.77 -11.01
N PRO A 181 -18.66 -2.89 -11.96
CA PRO A 181 -17.46 -2.09 -11.86
C PRO A 181 -17.32 -1.30 -10.57
N ALA A 182 -18.36 -0.53 -10.19
CA ALA A 182 -18.32 0.35 -9.03
C ALA A 182 -18.23 -0.42 -7.70
N VAL A 183 -18.90 -1.57 -7.58
CA VAL A 183 -18.99 -2.31 -6.32
C VAL A 183 -17.85 -3.31 -6.14
N VAL A 184 -17.37 -3.92 -7.23
CA VAL A 184 -16.44 -5.05 -7.15
C VAL A 184 -15.11 -4.73 -7.81
N ILE A 185 -15.12 -4.39 -9.10
CA ILE A 185 -13.88 -4.31 -9.90
C ILE A 185 -13.01 -3.15 -9.43
N ALA A 186 -13.56 -1.94 -9.40
CA ALA A 186 -12.84 -0.74 -9.01
C ALA A 186 -12.35 -0.82 -7.55
N PRO A 187 -13.18 -1.14 -6.54
CA PRO A 187 -12.69 -1.29 -5.16
C PRO A 187 -11.59 -2.34 -5.02
N LEU A 188 -11.69 -3.47 -5.72
CA LEU A 188 -10.65 -4.49 -5.68
C LEU A 188 -9.33 -3.97 -6.24
N ILE A 189 -9.34 -3.38 -7.43
CA ILE A 189 -8.12 -2.91 -8.09
C ILE A 189 -7.53 -1.71 -7.35
N GLU A 190 -8.36 -0.75 -6.98
CA GLU A 190 -7.93 0.47 -6.30
C GLU A 190 -7.36 0.18 -4.92
N GLU A 191 -8.02 -0.65 -4.11
CA GLU A 191 -7.49 -0.97 -2.77
C GLU A 191 -6.21 -1.80 -2.87
N PHE A 192 -6.12 -2.79 -3.76
CA PHE A 192 -4.87 -3.53 -3.94
C PHE A 192 -3.73 -2.64 -4.42
N PHE A 193 -3.99 -1.68 -5.30
CA PHE A 193 -2.97 -0.75 -5.76
C PHE A 193 -2.55 0.23 -4.65
N PHE A 194 -3.50 1.01 -4.12
CA PHE A 194 -3.20 2.08 -3.17
C PHE A 194 -2.81 1.52 -1.80
N ARG A 195 -3.61 0.61 -1.24
CA ARG A 195 -3.43 0.13 0.15
C ARG A 195 -2.59 -1.14 0.19
N GLY A 196 -2.71 -1.98 -0.83
CA GLY A 196 -1.94 -3.20 -0.96
C GLY A 196 -0.48 -2.95 -1.34
N ILE A 197 -0.20 -1.96 -2.21
CA ILE A 197 1.15 -1.71 -2.77
C ILE A 197 1.70 -0.38 -2.30
N LEU A 198 1.11 0.73 -2.73
CA LEU A 198 1.68 2.05 -2.51
C LEU A 198 1.90 2.34 -1.03
N LEU A 199 0.87 2.11 -0.20
CA LEU A 199 0.95 2.25 1.26
C LEU A 199 2.04 1.36 1.87
N VAL A 200 2.09 0.09 1.48
CA VAL A 200 3.06 -0.87 2.05
C VAL A 200 4.48 -0.51 1.65
N VAL A 201 4.74 -0.19 0.37
CA VAL A 201 6.07 0.19 -0.11
C VAL A 201 6.55 1.48 0.57
N VAL A 202 5.71 2.51 0.61
CA VAL A 202 6.06 3.80 1.25
C VAL A 202 6.34 3.59 2.74
N TYR A 203 5.48 2.87 3.46
CA TYR A 203 5.72 2.55 4.87
C TYR A 203 7.09 1.88 5.07
N GLN A 204 7.44 0.96 4.19
CA GLN A 204 8.64 0.15 4.30
C GLN A 204 9.93 0.87 3.93
N LEU A 205 9.86 1.83 3.02
CA LEU A 205 10.98 2.73 2.70
C LEU A 205 11.29 3.65 3.88
N PHE A 206 10.26 4.21 4.52
CA PHE A 206 10.44 5.24 5.55
C PHE A 206 10.55 4.73 6.98
N ARG A 207 10.07 3.51 7.29
CA ARG A 207 10.05 2.99 8.67
C ARG A 207 11.40 2.96 9.39
N ARG A 208 12.50 2.81 8.64
CA ARG A 208 13.86 2.71 9.23
C ARG A 208 14.42 4.09 9.55
N SER A 209 14.13 5.09 8.72
CA SER A 209 14.62 6.45 8.87
C SER A 209 13.73 7.30 9.78
N LEU A 210 12.40 7.15 9.70
CA LEU A 210 11.42 8.00 10.39
C LEU A 210 10.74 7.33 11.59
N GLY A 211 10.99 6.04 11.82
CA GLY A 211 10.25 5.24 12.80
C GLY A 211 8.85 4.82 12.33
N GLY A 212 8.18 3.99 13.12
CA GLY A 212 6.93 3.32 12.73
C GLY A 212 5.74 4.27 12.56
N LEU A 213 5.56 5.24 13.47
CA LEU A 213 4.42 6.15 13.44
C LEU A 213 4.50 7.10 12.24
N SER A 214 5.62 7.82 12.11
CA SER A 214 5.84 8.77 11.02
C SER A 214 5.76 8.11 9.65
N ALA A 215 6.37 6.92 9.49
CA ALA A 215 6.24 6.16 8.24
C ALA A 215 4.80 5.72 7.96
N GLY A 216 4.02 5.38 8.99
CA GLY A 216 2.59 5.10 8.89
C GLY A 216 1.79 6.30 8.40
N LEU A 217 2.02 7.47 8.98
CA LEU A 217 1.37 8.73 8.56
C LEU A 217 1.76 9.12 7.14
N THR A 218 3.04 9.05 6.78
CA THR A 218 3.50 9.30 5.41
C THR A 218 2.84 8.36 4.41
N ALA A 219 2.81 7.06 4.70
CA ALA A 219 2.18 6.07 3.83
C ALA A 219 0.68 6.29 3.68
N LEU A 220 -0.02 6.63 4.77
CA LEU A 220 -1.43 6.99 4.77
C LEU A 220 -1.69 8.20 3.87
N LEU A 221 -0.92 9.26 4.05
CA LEU A 221 -1.10 10.50 3.29
C LEU A 221 -0.78 10.32 1.81
N VAL A 222 0.31 9.62 1.47
CA VAL A 222 0.67 9.34 0.06
C VAL A 222 -0.38 8.45 -0.60
N SER A 223 -0.83 7.39 0.08
CA SER A 223 -1.86 6.50 -0.45
C SER A 223 -3.21 7.18 -0.63
N THR A 224 -3.63 7.99 0.36
CA THR A 224 -4.93 8.69 0.33
C THR A 224 -4.90 9.86 -0.63
N GLY A 225 -3.82 10.64 -0.64
CA GLY A 225 -3.61 11.73 -1.58
C GLY A 225 -3.56 11.22 -3.02
N GLY A 226 -2.80 10.15 -3.30
CA GLY A 226 -2.78 9.53 -4.63
C GLY A 226 -4.15 9.05 -5.09
N PHE A 227 -4.96 8.50 -4.18
CA PHE A 227 -6.34 8.08 -4.46
C PHE A 227 -7.24 9.28 -4.82
N VAL A 228 -7.18 10.38 -4.06
CA VAL A 228 -7.93 11.62 -4.35
C VAL A 228 -7.46 12.25 -5.67
N LEU A 229 -6.16 12.29 -5.91
CA LEU A 229 -5.59 12.83 -7.15
C LEU A 229 -5.99 12.02 -8.38
N LEU A 230 -6.09 10.68 -8.27
CA LEU A 230 -6.58 9.85 -9.37
C LEU A 230 -8.03 10.19 -9.74
N HIS A 231 -8.89 10.44 -8.74
CA HIS A 231 -10.26 10.85 -8.97
C HIS A 231 -10.33 12.25 -9.60
N ALA A 232 -9.51 13.20 -9.13
CA ALA A 232 -9.39 14.52 -9.73
C ALA A 232 -8.86 14.48 -11.18
N ALA A 233 -8.05 13.48 -11.54
CA ALA A 233 -7.59 13.27 -12.91
C ALA A 233 -8.68 12.69 -13.83
N SER A 234 -9.69 12.04 -13.25
CA SER A 234 -10.78 11.39 -13.99
C SER A 234 -11.96 12.33 -14.28
N GLY A 235 -11.97 13.54 -13.71
CA GLY A 235 -13.01 14.54 -13.91
C GLY A 235 -12.98 15.66 -12.88
N SER A 236 -13.96 16.56 -12.94
CA SER A 236 -14.08 17.65 -11.98
C SER A 236 -14.39 17.12 -10.58
N LEU A 237 -13.56 17.46 -9.61
CA LEU A 237 -13.74 17.09 -8.21
C LEU A 237 -14.09 18.31 -7.37
N THR A 238 -15.27 18.31 -6.74
CA THR A 238 -15.64 19.39 -5.81
C THR A 238 -14.88 19.24 -4.49
N LEU A 239 -14.79 20.31 -3.69
CA LEU A 239 -14.18 20.24 -2.37
C LEU A 239 -14.89 19.23 -1.45
N ARG A 240 -16.23 19.17 -1.52
CA ARG A 240 -17.02 18.22 -0.70
C ARG A 240 -16.71 16.78 -1.08
N ASP A 241 -16.65 16.49 -2.38
CA ASP A 241 -16.29 15.15 -2.87
C ASP A 241 -14.85 14.79 -2.50
N ALA A 242 -13.92 15.75 -2.60
CA ALA A 242 -12.53 15.55 -2.18
C ALA A 242 -12.42 15.22 -0.68
N ILE A 243 -13.19 15.88 0.18
CA ILE A 243 -13.22 15.59 1.63
C ILE A 243 -13.74 14.17 1.87
N VAL A 244 -14.82 13.76 1.20
CA VAL A 244 -15.40 12.42 1.34
C VAL A 244 -14.44 11.35 0.81
N LEU A 245 -13.84 11.56 -0.36
CA LEU A 245 -12.83 10.65 -0.92
C LEU A 245 -11.60 10.55 -0.02
N PHE A 246 -11.16 11.67 0.57
CA PHE A 246 -10.08 11.65 1.55
C PHE A 246 -10.48 10.82 2.78
N ALA A 247 -11.70 10.98 3.31
CA ALA A 247 -12.19 10.21 4.43
C ALA A 247 -12.24 8.69 4.13
N VAL A 248 -12.81 8.31 2.98
CA VAL A 248 -12.82 6.91 2.51
C VAL A 248 -11.39 6.37 2.42
N GLY A 249 -10.51 7.12 1.75
CA GLY A 249 -9.14 6.69 1.52
C GLY A 249 -8.29 6.61 2.78
N ALA A 250 -8.47 7.54 3.73
CA ALA A 250 -7.81 7.55 5.02
C ALA A 250 -8.30 6.38 5.89
N THR A 251 -9.61 6.12 5.94
CA THR A 251 -10.17 4.98 6.68
C THR A 251 -9.67 3.66 6.13
N CYS A 252 -9.67 3.45 4.81
CA CYS A 252 -9.09 2.26 4.19
C CYS A 252 -7.61 2.09 4.55
N SER A 253 -6.82 3.16 4.49
CA SER A 253 -5.40 3.15 4.86
C SER A 253 -5.19 2.80 6.33
N LEU A 254 -5.99 3.37 7.24
CA LEU A 254 -5.94 3.06 8.68
C LEU A 254 -6.30 1.60 8.94
N VAL A 255 -7.35 1.07 8.31
CA VAL A 255 -7.74 -0.34 8.45
C VAL A 255 -6.57 -1.26 8.06
N VAL A 256 -5.87 -0.98 6.95
CA VAL A 256 -4.71 -1.78 6.54
C VAL A 256 -3.52 -1.61 7.49
N LEU A 257 -3.20 -0.39 7.91
CA LEU A 257 -2.09 -0.12 8.84
C LEU A 257 -2.32 -0.74 10.23
N LEU A 258 -3.56 -0.75 10.72
CA LEU A 258 -3.92 -1.27 12.05
C LEU A 258 -4.07 -2.79 12.05
N THR A 259 -4.65 -3.36 10.99
CA THR A 259 -4.94 -4.80 10.94
C THR A 259 -3.88 -5.64 10.24
N GLY A 260 -3.05 -5.00 9.40
CA GLY A 260 -2.07 -5.64 8.53
C GLY A 260 -2.70 -6.45 7.38
N ARG A 261 -3.98 -6.24 7.05
CA ARG A 261 -4.75 -7.00 6.05
C ARG A 261 -5.48 -6.08 5.08
N ILE A 262 -5.56 -6.48 3.81
CA ILE A 262 -6.16 -5.67 2.75
C ILE A 262 -7.69 -5.76 2.69
N TRP A 263 -8.25 -6.91 3.08
CA TRP A 263 -9.66 -7.22 2.86
C TRP A 263 -10.62 -6.29 3.61
N GLY A 264 -10.24 -5.80 4.79
CA GLY A 264 -11.06 -4.80 5.49
C GLY A 264 -11.23 -3.51 4.67
N ALA A 265 -10.18 -3.05 3.98
CA ALA A 265 -10.26 -1.87 3.12
C ALA A 265 -11.07 -2.14 1.85
N VAL A 266 -10.84 -3.29 1.19
CA VAL A 266 -11.64 -3.71 0.01
C VAL A 266 -13.12 -3.74 0.34
N LEU A 267 -13.49 -4.34 1.47
CA LEU A 267 -14.90 -4.44 1.89
C LEU A 267 -15.47 -3.09 2.31
N THR A 268 -14.71 -2.23 3.01
CA THR A 268 -15.15 -0.87 3.33
C THR A 268 -15.51 -0.10 2.06
N HIS A 269 -14.63 -0.14 1.06
CA HIS A 269 -14.84 0.58 -0.19
C HIS A 269 -15.99 -0.05 -1.00
N ALA A 270 -16.04 -1.37 -1.13
CA ALA A 270 -17.11 -2.08 -1.83
C ALA A 270 -18.49 -1.81 -1.19
N VAL A 271 -18.61 -1.87 0.14
CA VAL A 271 -19.86 -1.57 0.85
C VAL A 271 -20.25 -0.11 0.72
N TYR A 272 -19.29 0.81 0.82
CA TYR A 272 -19.53 2.23 0.59
C TYR A 272 -20.14 2.46 -0.81
N ASN A 273 -19.59 1.82 -1.86
CA ASN A 273 -20.11 1.93 -3.23
C ASN A 273 -21.44 1.18 -3.40
N ALA A 274 -21.59 -0.01 -2.85
CA ALA A 274 -22.84 -0.79 -2.91
C ALA A 274 -24.01 -0.02 -2.31
N ALA A 275 -23.79 0.66 -1.18
CA ALA A 275 -24.81 1.50 -0.57
C ALA A 275 -25.24 2.64 -1.51
N TYR A 276 -24.33 3.23 -2.29
CA TYR A 276 -24.69 4.22 -3.31
C TYR A 276 -25.55 3.64 -4.42
N VAL A 277 -25.13 2.48 -4.95
CA VAL A 277 -25.82 1.77 -6.02
C VAL A 277 -27.25 1.45 -5.60
N VAL A 278 -27.45 0.99 -4.37
CA VAL A 278 -28.78 0.77 -3.78
C VAL A 278 -29.59 2.07 -3.71
N LEU A 279 -28.98 3.18 -3.26
CA LEU A 279 -29.66 4.48 -3.22
C LEU A 279 -30.04 4.98 -4.61
N ILE A 280 -29.20 4.76 -5.64
CA ILE A 280 -29.51 5.09 -7.04
C ILE A 280 -30.71 4.28 -7.52
N VAL A 281 -30.73 2.97 -7.29
CA VAL A 281 -31.85 2.11 -7.70
C VAL A 281 -33.14 2.55 -7.01
N ALA A 282 -33.09 2.82 -5.69
CA ALA A 282 -34.23 3.29 -4.93
C ALA A 282 -34.73 4.66 -5.42
N GLY A 283 -33.83 5.62 -5.61
CA GLY A 283 -34.20 6.95 -6.12
C GLY A 283 -34.74 6.91 -7.54
N THR A 284 -34.26 5.99 -8.38
CA THR A 284 -34.78 5.81 -9.75
C THR A 284 -36.18 5.18 -9.75
N ALA A 285 -36.45 4.24 -8.84
CA ALA A 285 -37.76 3.59 -8.73
C ALA A 285 -38.84 4.49 -8.08
N LEU A 286 -38.44 5.53 -7.35
CA LEU A 286 -39.33 6.47 -6.65
C LEU A 286 -39.54 7.80 -7.40
N ALA A 287 -38.78 8.05 -8.48
CA ALA A 287 -38.86 9.25 -9.31
C ALA A 287 -39.92 9.11 -10.41
#